data_AF-A0A081NTA3-F1
#
_entry.id   AF-A0A081NTA3-F1
#
_cell.length_a   1.000
_cell.length_b   1.000
_cell.length_c   1.000
_cell.angle_alpha   90.00
_cell.angle_beta   90.00
_cell.angle_gamma   90.00
#
_symmetry.space_group_name_H-M   'P 1'
#
loop_
_entity.id
_entity.type
_entity.pdbx_description
1 polymer ?
#
loop_
_entity_poly.entity_id
_entity_poly.type
_entity_poly.pdbx_seq_one_letter_code
_entity_poly.pdbx_strand_id
1 'polypeptide(L)' 'MVGHTTTEKRLKKHFNGKGSVWTRQHPPIKIVEKIQLGEVTYSKAEEVENEITLKYMKNYGWKNVRGGYFIYSDVGRD' A
#
# COMPACT_ATOMS: atom_id res chain seq x y z
N MET A 1 -1.29 1.09 -4.79
CA MET A 1 -1.25 0.68 -3.37
C MET A 1 0.12 1.01 -2.81
N VAL A 2 0.22 1.22 -1.51
CA VAL A 2 1.47 1.25 -0.74
C VAL A 2 1.39 0.12 0.29
N GLY A 3 2.54 -0.45 0.65
CA GLY A 3 2.62 -1.56 1.60
C GLY A 3 4.06 -1.85 2.01
N HIS A 4 4.28 -2.22 3.27
CA HIS A 4 5.59 -2.68 3.75
C HIS A 4 5.66 -4.22 3.87
N THR A 5 6.85 -4.81 3.71
CA THR A 5 7.05 -6.24 3.94
C THR A 5 8.54 -6.57 4.10
N THR A 6 8.84 -7.63 4.83
CA THR A 6 10.19 -8.21 4.93
C THR A 6 10.45 -9.27 3.86
N THR A 7 9.44 -9.68 3.09
CA THR A 7 9.57 -10.75 2.10
C THR A 7 8.93 -10.40 0.76
N GLU A 8 9.62 -10.72 -0.33
CA GLU A 8 9.08 -10.59 -1.68
C GLU A 8 7.84 -11.47 -1.94
N LYS A 9 7.61 -12.50 -1.12
CA LYS A 9 6.43 -13.37 -1.25
C LYS A 9 5.12 -12.58 -1.15
N ARG A 10 5.06 -11.56 -0.27
CA ARG A 10 3.86 -10.73 -0.12
C ARG A 10 3.62 -9.89 -1.37
N LEU A 11 4.67 -9.29 -1.92
CA LEU A 11 4.61 -8.55 -3.18
C LEU A 11 4.07 -9.42 -4.32
N LYS A 12 4.61 -10.65 -4.49
CA LYS A 12 4.13 -11.61 -5.50
C LYS A 12 2.65 -11.96 -5.32
N LYS A 13 2.16 -12.11 -4.08
CA LYS A 13 0.73 -12.37 -3.83
C LYS A 13 -0.15 -11.22 -4.35
N HIS A 14 0.26 -9.97 -4.21
CA HIS A 14 -0.50 -8.82 -4.74
C HIS A 14 -0.59 -8.83 -6.27
N PHE A 15 0.52 -9.12 -6.97
CA PHE A 15 0.51 -9.23 -8.43
C PHE A 15 -0.30 -10.43 -8.94
N ASN A 16 -0.35 -11.52 -8.18
CA ASN A 16 -1.08 -12.74 -8.56
C ASN A 16 -2.57 -12.72 -8.14
N GLY A 17 -3.14 -11.56 -7.81
CA GLY A 17 -4.54 -11.45 -7.41
C GLY A 17 -4.89 -12.13 -6.07
N LYS A 18 -3.89 -12.48 -5.26
CA LYS A 18 -4.05 -13.09 -3.93
C LYS A 18 -3.70 -12.13 -2.79
N GLY A 19 -3.55 -10.84 -3.11
CA GLY A 19 -3.24 -9.77 -2.17
C GLY A 19 -4.44 -9.28 -1.37
N SER A 20 -4.37 -8.00 -0.96
CA SER A 20 -5.45 -7.29 -0.28
C SER A 20 -6.68 -7.13 -1.18
N VAL A 21 -7.84 -6.86 -0.56
CA VAL A 21 -9.10 -6.58 -1.27
C VAL A 21 -8.90 -5.53 -2.37
N TRP A 22 -8.18 -4.43 -2.05
CA TRP A 22 -7.86 -3.39 -3.03
C TRP A 22 -7.14 -3.94 -4.26
N THR A 23 -6.06 -4.73 -4.09
CA THR A 23 -5.34 -5.29 -5.26
C THR A 23 -6.09 -6.38 -6.01
N ARG A 24 -7.11 -6.97 -5.41
CA ARG A 24 -8.00 -7.91 -6.11
C ARG A 24 -8.97 -7.16 -7.02
N GLN A 25 -9.48 -6.01 -6.57
CA GLN A 25 -10.38 -5.15 -7.36
C GLN A 25 -9.61 -4.27 -8.36
N HIS A 26 -8.39 -3.85 -7.99
CA HIS A 26 -7.50 -2.99 -8.78
C HIS A 26 -6.12 -3.65 -8.91
N PRO A 27 -5.95 -4.61 -9.84
CA PRO A 27 -4.70 -5.33 -10.02
C PRO A 27 -3.51 -4.40 -10.28
N PRO A 28 -2.39 -4.55 -9.56
CA PRO A 28 -1.20 -3.74 -9.79
C PRO A 28 -0.54 -4.14 -11.12
N ILE A 29 -0.12 -3.13 -11.90
CA ILE A 29 0.48 -3.33 -13.23
C ILE A 29 2.00 -3.24 -13.17
N LYS A 30 2.54 -2.38 -12.30
CA LYS A 30 3.99 -2.19 -12.11
C LYS A 30 4.33 -1.72 -10.71
N ILE A 31 5.59 -1.89 -10.34
CA ILE A 31 6.19 -1.30 -9.14
C ILE A 31 6.72 0.08 -9.51
N VAL A 32 6.34 1.11 -8.76
CA VAL A 32 6.78 2.50 -8.99
C VAL A 32 7.96 2.91 -8.11
N GLU A 33 8.07 2.34 -6.91
CA GLU A 33 9.12 2.66 -5.93
C GLU A 33 9.31 1.46 -4.99
N LYS A 34 10.56 1.22 -4.56
CA LYS A 34 10.93 0.30 -3.47
C LYS A 34 11.84 1.06 -2.52
N ILE A 35 11.55 1.00 -1.22
CA ILE A 35 12.33 1.67 -0.18
C ILE A 35 12.81 0.60 0.80
N GLN A 36 14.12 0.51 1.00
CA GLN A 36 14.72 -0.39 1.98
C GLN A 36 14.82 0.36 3.31
N LEU A 37 14.07 -0.09 4.33
CA LEU A 37 14.06 0.56 5.65
C LEU A 37 15.17 0.05 6.58
N GLY A 38 15.84 -1.05 6.23
CA GLY A 38 16.76 -1.73 7.14
C GLY A 38 16.02 -2.44 8.27
N GLU A 39 16.68 -2.60 9.41
CA GLU A 39 16.06 -3.11 10.62
C GLU A 39 15.31 -1.99 11.34
N VAL A 40 13.99 -2.03 11.24
CA VAL A 40 13.09 -1.08 11.90
C VAL A 40 12.00 -1.83 12.65
N THR A 41 11.44 -1.19 13.66
CA THR A 41 10.24 -1.71 14.31
C THR A 41 9.08 -1.72 13.33
N TYR A 42 8.11 -2.60 13.59
CA TYR A 42 6.87 -2.64 12.83
C TYR A 42 6.15 -1.28 12.83
N SER A 43 6.07 -0.62 13.99
CA SER A 43 5.47 0.72 14.11
C SER A 43 6.14 1.75 13.20
N LYS A 44 7.48 1.72 13.11
CA LYS A 44 8.20 2.65 12.24
C LYS A 44 7.96 2.35 10.76
N ALA A 45 7.84 1.09 10.39
CA ALA A 45 7.47 0.71 9.02
C ALA A 45 6.04 1.19 8.65
N GLU A 46 5.10 1.16 9.60
CA GLU A 46 3.74 1.69 9.40
C GLU A 46 3.72 3.21 9.24
N GLU A 47 4.47 3.95 10.07
CA GLU A 47 4.61 5.41 9.93
C GLU A 47 5.10 5.78 8.52
N VAL A 48 6.17 5.11 8.05
CA VAL A 48 6.72 5.36 6.71
C VAL A 48 5.71 4.98 5.62
N GLU A 49 4.99 3.85 5.76
CA GLU A 49 3.93 3.48 4.82
C GLU A 49 2.83 4.56 4.74
N ASN A 50 2.44 5.15 5.86
CA ASN A 50 1.43 6.22 5.92
C ASN A 50 1.92 7.50 5.23
N GLU A 51 3.14 7.94 5.51
CA GLU A 51 3.75 9.12 4.88
C GLU A 51 3.84 8.95 3.36
N ILE A 52 4.30 7.79 2.90
CA ILE A 52 4.38 7.47 1.47
C ILE A 52 2.99 7.39 0.85
N THR A 53 2.01 6.81 1.56
CA THR A 53 0.61 6.79 1.10
C THR A 53 0.10 8.22 0.86
N LEU A 54 0.29 9.13 1.81
CA LEU A 54 -0.10 10.54 1.68
C LEU A 54 0.62 11.25 0.54
N LYS A 55 1.93 11.03 0.39
CA LYS A 55 2.72 11.54 -0.75
C LYS A 55 2.11 11.12 -2.09
N TYR A 56 1.80 9.82 -2.24
CA TYR A 56 1.19 9.31 -3.48
C TYR A 56 -0.26 9.77 -3.65
N MET A 57 -1.04 9.89 -2.57
CA MET A 57 -2.40 10.44 -2.62
C MET A 57 -2.39 11.89 -3.12
N LYS A 58 -1.42 12.71 -2.68
CA LYS A 58 -1.26 14.08 -3.16
C LYS A 58 -0.93 14.13 -4.66
N ASN A 59 -0.12 13.19 -5.14
CA ASN A 59 0.33 13.16 -6.53
C ASN A 59 -0.70 12.56 -7.50
N TYR A 60 -1.44 11.53 -7.08
CA TYR A 60 -2.32 10.74 -7.95
C TYR A 60 -3.81 10.86 -7.59
N GLY A 61 -4.16 11.64 -6.58
CA GLY A 61 -5.50 11.75 -6.02
C GLY A 61 -5.78 10.67 -4.97
N TRP A 62 -6.38 11.09 -3.85
CA TRP A 62 -6.57 10.22 -2.68
C TRP A 62 -7.45 8.99 -2.98
N LYS A 63 -8.37 9.06 -3.95
CA LYS A 63 -9.21 7.93 -4.37
C LYS A 63 -8.43 6.82 -5.10
N ASN A 64 -7.25 7.13 -5.64
CA ASN A 64 -6.46 6.21 -6.47
C ASN A 64 -5.36 5.47 -5.71
N VAL A 65 -5.17 5.77 -4.42
CA VAL A 65 -4.09 5.22 -3.60
C VAL A 65 -4.65 4.68 -2.29
N ARG A 66 -4.20 3.48 -1.91
CA ARG A 66 -4.53 2.82 -0.64
C ARG A 66 -3.28 2.22 -0.02
N GLY A 67 -3.20 2.26 1.30
CA GLY A 67 -2.06 1.80 2.11
C GLY A 67 -2.21 2.30 3.54
N GLY A 68 -1.52 1.65 4.49
CA GLY A 68 -1.52 2.05 5.90
C GLY A 68 -2.93 2.20 6.48
N TYR A 69 -3.20 3.35 7.11
CA TYR A 69 -4.51 3.66 7.71
C TYR A 69 -5.61 3.99 6.68
N PHE A 70 -5.26 4.13 5.41
CA PHE A 70 -6.17 4.53 4.34
C PHE A 70 -6.63 3.34 3.51
N ILE A 71 -6.95 2.22 4.15
CA ILE A 71 -7.43 1.00 3.47
C ILE A 71 -8.95 0.94 3.34
N TYR A 72 -9.68 1.72 4.15
CA TYR A 72 -11.13 1.83 4.05
C TYR A 72 -11.49 2.83 2.96
N SER A 73 -12.27 2.38 1.98
CA SER A 73 -13.00 3.28 1.10
C SER A 73 -14.22 3.81 1.84
N ASP A 74 -14.55 5.10 1.71
CA ASP A 74 -15.76 5.75 2.28
C ASP A 74 -17.11 5.16 1.79
N VAL A 75 -17.10 3.98 1.17
CA VAL A 75 -18.32 3.23 0.79
C VAL A 75 -18.90 2.59 2.05
N GLY A 76 -19.51 3.39 2.92
CA GLY A 76 -20.14 2.90 4.15
C GLY A 76 -20.45 3.93 5.23
N ARG A 77 -20.47 5.24 4.93
CA ARG A 77 -21.03 6.26 5.82
C ARG A 77 -21.93 7.19 5.02
N ASP A 78 -23.10 6.67 4.68
CA ASP A 78 -24.33 7.44 4.40
C ASP A 78 -25.38 6.97 5.40
#